data_AF-A0A4Q3ZCI3-F1
#
_entry.id   AF-A0A4Q3ZCI3-F1
#
_cell.length_a   1.000
_cell.length_b   1.000
_cell.length_c   1.000
_cell.angle_alpha   90.00
_cell.angle_beta   90.00
_cell.angle_gamma   90.00
#
_symmetry.space_group_name_H-M   'P 1'
#
loop_
_entity.id
_entity.type
_entity.pdbx_description
1 polymer ?
#
loop_
_entity_poly.entity_id
_entity_poly.type
_entity_poly.pdbx_seq_one_letter_code
_entity_poly.pdbx_strand_id
1 'polypeptide(L)' 'YRLGYGGGFFDRTLAAHPGKPLVIGVGYSSQHMPTIHPQSYDIPMTRIITEKGLWRS' A
#
# COMPACT_ATOMS: atom_id res chain seq x y z
N TYR A 1 -4.26 -2.05 0.92
CA TYR A 1 -3.09 -2.26 1.82
C TYR A 1 -1.96 -2.96 1.08
N ARG A 2 -0.78 -3.10 1.69
CA ARG A 2 0.40 -3.77 1.08
C ARG A 2 0.99 -4.77 2.08
N LEU A 3 1.48 -5.91 1.59
CA LEU A 3 2.29 -6.84 2.38
C LEU A 3 3.77 -6.55 2.09
N GLY A 4 4.50 -6.07 3.10
CA GLY A 4 5.94 -5.80 3.00
C GLY A 4 6.80 -6.97 3.51
N TYR A 5 8.10 -6.72 3.65
CA TYR A 5 9.07 -7.70 4.17
C TYR A 5 9.09 -7.83 5.70
N GLY A 6 8.05 -7.37 6.41
CA GLY A 6 7.92 -7.51 7.88
C GLY A 6 8.51 -6.40 8.74
N GLY A 7 9.26 -5.43 8.18
CA GLY A 7 9.90 -4.36 8.95
C GLY A 7 9.01 -3.17 9.33
N GLY A 8 7.79 -3.05 8.78
CA GLY A 8 6.85 -1.96 9.09
C GLY A 8 7.34 -0.54 8.77
N PHE A 9 8.43 -0.39 8.01
CA PHE A 9 9.05 0.90 7.74
C PHE A 9 8.10 1.89 7.04
N PHE A 10 7.38 1.44 6.02
CA PHE A 10 6.46 2.30 5.29
C PHE A 10 5.30 2.79 6.15
N ASP A 11 4.70 1.94 6.99
CA ASP A 11 3.58 2.33 7.84
C ASP A 11 4.03 3.35 8.89
N ARG A 12 5.22 3.17 9.45
CA ARG A 12 5.81 4.17 10.37
C ARG A 12 6.08 5.50 9.68
N THR A 13 6.63 5.48 8.48
CA THR A 13 6.90 6.70 7.71
C THR A 13 5.61 7.43 7.33
N LEU A 14 4.58 6.69 6.90
CA LEU A 14 3.29 7.27 6.52
C LEU A 14 2.54 7.82 7.74
N ALA A 15 2.60 7.15 8.89
CA ALA A 15 1.99 7.62 10.14
C ALA A 15 2.64 8.91 10.65
N ALA A 16 3.95 9.06 10.45
CA ALA A 16 4.71 10.23 10.89
C ALA A 16 4.66 11.42 9.91
N HIS A 17 4.09 11.24 8.71
CA HIS A 17 4.07 12.30 7.71
C HIS A 17 3.11 13.44 8.13
N PRO A 18 3.53 14.71 8.10
CA PRO A 18 2.62 15.82 8.37
C PRO A 18 1.58 15.92 7.25
N GLY A 19 0.34 15.59 7.57
CA GLY A 19 -0.79 15.59 6.63
C GLY A 19 -1.14 14.20 6.08
N LYS A 20 -1.94 14.17 5.01
CA LYS A 20 -2.36 12.93 4.34
C LYS A 20 -1.62 12.80 3.00
N PRO A 21 -0.48 12.09 2.95
CA PRO A 21 0.27 11.96 1.70
C PRO A 21 -0.53 11.17 0.66
N LEU A 22 -0.28 11.46 -0.62
CA LEU A 22 -0.75 10.63 -1.71
C LEU A 22 0.12 9.38 -1.81
N VAL A 23 -0.44 8.21 -1.48
CA VAL A 23 0.30 6.95 -1.44
C VAL A 23 0.00 6.15 -2.71
N ILE A 24 0.96 6.07 -3.63
CA ILE A 24 0.81 5.33 -4.89
C ILE A 24 1.72 4.10 -4.85
N GLY A 25 1.11 2.92 -4.90
CA GLY A 25 1.83 1.67 -5.13
C GLY A 25 2.11 1.45 -6.62
N VAL A 26 3.30 0.97 -6.96
CA VAL A 26 3.65 0.54 -8.32
C VAL A 26 4.12 -0.90 -8.24
N GLY A 27 3.56 -1.78 -9.06
CA GLY A 27 3.89 -3.20 -9.06
C GLY A 27 3.24 -3.93 -10.21
N TYR A 28 3.39 -5.25 -10.24
CA TYR A 28 2.78 -6.10 -11.26
C TYR A 28 1.38 -6.54 -10.87
N SER A 29 0.49 -6.73 -11.85
CA SER A 29 -0.86 -7.24 -11.57
C SER A 29 -0.87 -8.64 -10.95
N SER A 30 0.20 -9.42 -11.11
CA SER A 30 0.39 -10.73 -10.46
C SER A 30 0.59 -10.66 -8.94
N GLN A 31 0.93 -9.49 -8.40
CA GLN A 31 1.07 -9.27 -6.96
C GLN A 31 -0.27 -8.97 -6.27
N HIS A 32 -1.36 -8.86 -7.05
CA HIS A 32 -2.69 -8.67 -6.50
C HIS A 32 -3.19 -9.95 -5.83
N MET A 33 -3.73 -9.80 -4.63
CA MET A 33 -4.29 -10.90 -3.85
C MET A 33 -5.64 -10.46 -3.24
N PRO A 34 -6.61 -11.38 -3.04
CA PRO A 34 -7.91 -11.03 -2.47
C PRO A 34 -7.83 -10.39 -1.08
N THR A 35 -6.85 -10.79 -0.28
CA THR A 35 -6.59 -10.22 1.04
C THR A 35 -5.15 -10.46 1.45
N ILE A 36 -4.65 -9.58 2.32
CA ILE A 36 -3.38 -9.75 3.05
C ILE A 36 -3.60 -9.90 4.57
N HIS A 37 -4.87 -9.99 4.99
CA HIS A 37 -5.30 -9.85 6.39
C HIS A 37 -4.75 -8.57 7.06
N PRO A 38 -5.17 -7.37 6.57
CA PRO A 38 -4.67 -6.11 7.09
C PRO A 38 -4.85 -5.99 8.61
N GLN A 39 -3.83 -5.46 9.27
CA GLN A 39 -3.83 -5.19 10.69
C GLN A 39 -4.26 -3.74 10.96
N SER A 40 -4.65 -3.44 12.20
CA SER A 40 -5.14 -2.11 12.59
C SER A 40 -4.14 -0.97 12.39
N TYR A 41 -2.85 -1.30 12.31
CA TYR A 41 -1.75 -0.36 12.10
C TYR A 41 -1.32 -0.21 10.64
N ASP A 42 -1.88 -0.99 9.71
CA ASP A 42 -1.53 -0.88 8.31
C ASP A 42 -2.17 0.37 7.70
N ILE A 43 -1.38 1.14 6.94
CA ILE A 43 -1.87 2.34 6.26
C ILE A 43 -2.18 2.00 4.79
N PRO A 44 -3.40 2.26 4.30
CA PRO A 44 -3.81 1.91 2.94
C PRO A 44 -3.06 2.76 1.90
N MET A 45 -2.94 2.21 0.69
CA MET A 45 -2.50 2.98 -0.47
C MET A 45 -3.68 3.76 -1.02
N THR A 46 -3.45 4.92 -1.63
CA THR A 46 -4.48 5.68 -2.33
C THR A 46 -4.78 5.09 -3.70
N ARG A 47 -3.74 4.66 -4.44
CA ARG A 47 -3.84 4.07 -5.78
C ARG A 47 -2.77 3.01 -5.97
N ILE A 48 -3.02 2.08 -6.89
CA ILE A 48 -2.02 1.11 -7.34
C ILE A 48 -1.93 1.19 -8.86
N ILE A 49 -0.72 1.29 -9.40
CA ILE A 49 -0.45 1.28 -10.83
C ILE A 49 0.21 -0.05 -11.19
N THR A 50 -0.32 -0.69 -12.22
CA THR A 50 0.18 -1.95 -12.78
C THR A 50 0.35 -1.83 -14.29
N GLU A 51 0.97 -2.84 -14.91
CA GLU A 51 1.04 -2.97 -16.37
C GLU A 51 -0.35 -3.09 -17.02
N LYS A 52 -1.39 -3.45 -16.24
CA LYS A 52 -2.79 -3.50 -16.68
C LYS A 52 -3.56 -2.20 -16.45
N GLY A 53 -2.92 -1.18 -15.88
CA GLY A 53 -3.53 0.14 -15.63
C GLY A 53 -3.67 0.50 -14.15
N LEU A 54 -4.55 1.47 -13.90
CA LEU A 54 -4.77 2.10 -12.59
C LEU A 54 -5.86 1.39 -11.79
N TRP A 55 -5.52 1.01 -10.56
CA TRP A 55 -6.41 0.42 -9.57
C TRP A 55 -6.70 1.42 -8.45
N ARG A 56 -7.93 1.43 -7.97
CA ARG A 56 -8.33 2.17 -6.77
C ARG A 56 -8.26 1.19 -5.59
N SER A 57 -7.45 1.53 -4.59
CA SER A 57 -7.30 0.75 -3.34
C SER A 57 -8.29 1.21 -2.28
#